data_AF-A0A258ELD9-F1
#
_entry.id   AF-A0A258ELD9-F1
#
_cell.length_a   1.000
_cell.length_b   1.000
_cell.length_c   1.000
_cell.angle_alpha   90.00
_cell.angle_beta   90.00
_cell.angle_gamma   90.00
#
_symmetry.space_group_name_H-M   'P 1'
#
loop_
_entity.id
_entity.type
_entity.pdbx_description
1 polymer ?
#
loop_
_entity_poly.entity_id
_entity_poly.type
_entity_poly.pdbx_seq_one_letter_code
_entity_poly.pdbx_strand_id
1 'polypeptide(L)'
;MTGTALFKDSATDRSFRMRWYANRIVGYGILIFWAVICLFPIYWTISTSFKMAPNVMQGNLVPWVDFQPKWLGWKSLGLSPDTIGAESTVRDEFVKRFINSTITALVSSTLAVILGSLAAYGLSRFSYRFLWMKNDDISFFFLSQLILPPVVLALPFLVLYKELALLDTTVGLILLYTLSVLPIVIWIMRDQFAGIPTELEEAAMVDGLGVWGAFFTIILPIALPGMVAAFILSLVLTWNEYFFAALLTSTYANT
;
A
#
# COMPACT_ATOMS: atom_id res chain seq x y z
N MET A 1 6.41 15.26 -60.70
CA MET A 1 7.51 15.00 -59.73
C MET A 1 6.96 14.09 -58.65
N THR A 2 6.93 12.79 -58.92
CA THR A 2 6.40 11.77 -58.00
C THR A 2 7.56 10.85 -57.65
N GLY A 3 8.18 11.09 -56.49
CA GLY A 3 9.27 10.28 -55.98
C GLY A 3 8.77 8.87 -55.66
N THR A 4 8.97 7.94 -56.60
CA THR A 4 8.78 6.51 -56.37
C THR A 4 9.88 6.03 -55.43
N ALA A 5 9.52 5.67 -54.20
CA ALA A 5 10.43 5.10 -53.22
C ALA A 5 11.21 3.93 -53.84
N LEU A 6 12.54 3.99 -53.77
CA LEU A 6 13.48 3.06 -54.42
C LEU A 6 13.49 1.66 -53.77
N PHE A 7 12.89 1.52 -52.58
CA PHE A 7 12.77 0.27 -51.84
C PHE A 7 11.28 -0.13 -51.73
N LYS A 8 10.94 -1.33 -52.21
CA LYS A 8 9.61 -1.94 -52.05
C LYS A 8 9.68 -2.96 -50.91
N ASP A 9 8.87 -2.79 -49.87
CA ASP A 9 8.74 -3.75 -48.76
C ASP A 9 8.49 -5.16 -49.31
N SER A 10 9.36 -6.11 -48.91
CA SER A 10 9.25 -7.51 -49.29
C SER A 10 8.00 -8.16 -48.66
N ALA A 11 7.48 -9.24 -49.25
CA ALA A 11 6.34 -9.97 -48.67
C ALA A 11 6.61 -10.46 -47.24
N THR A 12 7.87 -10.80 -46.94
CA THR A 12 8.37 -11.13 -45.59
C THR A 12 8.26 -9.94 -44.64
N ASP A 13 8.63 -8.72 -45.05
CA ASP A 13 8.50 -7.50 -44.23
C ASP A 13 7.04 -7.17 -43.93
N ARG A 14 6.15 -7.36 -44.91
CA ARG A 14 4.69 -7.14 -44.71
C ARG A 14 4.08 -8.15 -43.74
N SER A 15 4.48 -9.42 -43.82
CA SER A 15 4.00 -10.48 -42.90
C SER A 15 4.47 -10.25 -41.45
N PHE A 16 5.70 -9.76 -41.27
CA PHE A 16 6.25 -9.38 -39.97
C PHE A 16 5.49 -8.19 -39.37
N ARG A 17 5.22 -7.15 -40.18
CA ARG A 17 4.40 -5.99 -39.75
C ARG A 17 2.97 -6.41 -39.38
N MET A 18 2.31 -7.25 -40.18
CA MET A 18 0.95 -7.73 -39.86
C MET A 18 0.90 -8.52 -38.56
N ARG A 19 1.84 -9.45 -38.33
CA ARG A 19 1.90 -10.23 -37.09
C ARG A 19 2.18 -9.34 -35.87
N TRP A 20 2.99 -8.30 -36.04
CA TRP A 20 3.28 -7.33 -34.99
C TRP A 20 2.06 -6.47 -34.63
N TYR A 21 1.32 -5.94 -35.61
CA TYR A 21 0.08 -5.20 -35.35
C TYR A 21 -1.02 -6.10 -34.78
N ALA A 22 -1.17 -7.32 -35.28
CA ALA A 22 -2.14 -8.29 -34.75
C ALA A 22 -1.86 -8.64 -33.28
N ASN A 23 -0.60 -8.92 -32.92
CA ASN A 23 -0.21 -9.19 -31.53
C ASN A 23 -0.48 -7.99 -30.61
N ARG A 24 -0.26 -6.77 -31.09
CA ARG A 24 -0.59 -5.56 -30.32
C ARG A 24 -2.09 -5.38 -30.15
N ILE A 25 -2.88 -5.58 -31.20
CA ILE A 25 -4.34 -5.45 -31.12
C ILE A 25 -4.91 -6.49 -30.14
N VAL A 26 -4.46 -7.74 -30.23
CA VAL A 26 -4.87 -8.80 -29.29
C VAL A 26 -4.41 -8.47 -27.87
N GLY A 27 -3.15 -8.05 -27.70
CA GLY A 27 -2.60 -7.67 -26.40
C GLY A 27 -3.37 -6.51 -25.77
N TYR A 28 -3.59 -5.42 -26.49
CA TYR A 28 -4.38 -4.30 -26.01
C TYR A 28 -5.85 -4.67 -25.80
N GLY A 29 -6.43 -5.54 -26.62
CA GLY A 29 -7.79 -6.05 -26.43
C GLY A 29 -7.94 -6.79 -25.10
N ILE A 30 -7.00 -7.68 -24.77
CA ILE A 30 -6.96 -8.39 -23.49
C ILE A 30 -6.76 -7.41 -22.33
N LEU A 31 -5.84 -6.45 -22.46
CA LEU A 31 -5.59 -5.45 -21.41
C LEU A 31 -6.81 -4.56 -21.16
N ILE A 32 -7.52 -4.12 -22.20
CA ILE A 32 -8.74 -3.32 -22.09
C ILE A 32 -9.85 -4.15 -21.42
N PHE A 33 -10.03 -5.40 -21.85
CA PHE A 33 -11.02 -6.29 -21.24
C PHE A 33 -10.74 -6.50 -19.74
N TRP A 34 -9.47 -6.75 -19.39
CA TRP A 34 -9.05 -6.89 -18.01
C TRP A 34 -9.24 -5.59 -17.21
N ALA A 35 -8.92 -4.44 -17.80
CA ALA A 35 -9.15 -3.15 -17.18
C ALA A 35 -10.64 -2.92 -16.89
N VAL A 36 -11.55 -3.31 -17.80
CA VAL A 36 -13.00 -3.24 -17.55
C VAL A 36 -13.41 -4.10 -16.36
N ILE A 37 -12.90 -5.32 -16.25
CA ILE A 37 -13.18 -6.21 -15.10
C ILE A 37 -12.70 -5.55 -13.79
N CYS A 38 -11.47 -5.02 -13.76
CA CYS A 38 -10.92 -4.38 -12.57
C CYS A 38 -11.62 -3.06 -12.19
N LEU A 39 -12.06 -2.28 -13.18
CA LEU A 39 -12.74 -1.00 -12.95
C LEU A 39 -14.24 -1.16 -12.64
N PHE A 40 -14.83 -2.30 -12.96
CA PHE A 40 -16.26 -2.53 -12.76
C PHE A 40 -16.70 -2.40 -11.28
N PRO A 41 -16.02 -2.99 -10.27
CA PRO A 41 -16.38 -2.78 -8.87
C PRO A 41 -16.26 -1.30 -8.42
N ILE A 42 -15.29 -0.57 -8.96
CA ILE A 42 -15.09 0.86 -8.66
C ILE A 42 -16.25 1.66 -9.25
N TYR A 43 -16.59 1.42 -10.51
CA TYR A 43 -17.78 1.99 -11.15
C TYR A 43 -19.05 1.67 -10.36
N TRP A 44 -19.20 0.41 -9.92
CA TRP A 44 -20.33 -0.02 -9.12
C TRP A 44 -20.43 0.78 -7.82
N THR A 45 -19.31 0.98 -7.14
CA THR A 45 -19.22 1.72 -5.87
C THR A 45 -19.59 3.19 -6.06
N ILE A 46 -19.02 3.84 -7.08
CA ILE A 46 -19.32 5.23 -7.43
C ILE A 46 -20.80 5.37 -7.79
N SER A 47 -21.33 4.51 -8.65
CA SER A 47 -22.76 4.55 -9.05
C SER A 47 -23.68 4.38 -7.85
N THR A 48 -23.33 3.50 -6.92
CA THR A 48 -24.11 3.19 -5.72
C THR A 48 -24.18 4.37 -4.75
N SER A 49 -23.15 5.22 -4.69
CA SER A 49 -23.17 6.44 -3.87
C SER A 49 -24.26 7.45 -4.28
N PHE A 50 -24.80 7.33 -5.51
CA PHE A 50 -25.88 8.16 -6.04
C PHE A 50 -27.24 7.43 -6.13
N LYS A 51 -27.32 6.16 -5.69
CA LYS A 51 -28.56 5.37 -5.71
C LYS A 51 -29.39 5.60 -4.44
N MET A 52 -30.70 5.45 -4.57
CA MET A 52 -31.63 5.32 -3.45
C MET A 52 -31.73 3.85 -3.01
N ALA A 53 -32.07 3.58 -1.75
CA ALA A 53 -32.15 2.21 -1.22
C ALA A 53 -32.93 1.21 -2.13
N PRO A 54 -34.11 1.56 -2.71
CA PRO A 54 -34.80 0.66 -3.64
C PRO A 54 -33.99 0.32 -4.90
N ASN A 55 -33.27 1.29 -5.46
CA ASN A 55 -32.47 1.10 -6.68
C ASN A 55 -31.21 0.26 -6.40
N VAL A 56 -30.71 0.27 -5.17
CA VAL A 56 -29.63 -0.62 -4.73
C VAL A 56 -30.13 -2.06 -4.65
N MET A 57 -31.30 -2.28 -4.03
CA MET A 57 -31.89 -3.62 -3.85
C MET A 57 -32.33 -4.26 -5.17
N GLN A 58 -32.75 -3.45 -6.15
CA GLN A 58 -33.18 -3.92 -7.47
C GLN A 58 -32.01 -4.23 -8.42
N GLY A 59 -30.78 -3.88 -8.03
CA GLY A 59 -29.60 -4.14 -8.87
C GLY A 59 -29.47 -3.22 -10.09
N ASN A 60 -30.13 -2.05 -10.09
CA ASN A 60 -30.06 -1.09 -11.19
C ASN A 60 -28.60 -0.65 -11.39
N LEU A 61 -28.07 -0.78 -12.61
CA LEU A 61 -26.63 -0.62 -12.86
C LEU A 61 -26.30 0.75 -13.45
N VAL A 62 -27.05 1.17 -14.46
CA VAL A 62 -26.69 2.29 -15.33
C VAL A 62 -27.40 3.57 -14.86
N PRO A 63 -26.65 4.61 -14.45
CA PRO A 63 -27.26 5.88 -14.12
C PRO A 63 -27.92 6.52 -15.35
N TRP A 64 -28.98 7.30 -15.13
CA TRP A 64 -29.86 7.93 -16.14
C TRP A 64 -30.69 6.98 -17.02
N VAL A 65 -30.37 5.68 -17.05
CA VAL A 65 -31.16 4.65 -17.74
C VAL A 65 -32.00 3.87 -16.73
N ASP A 66 -31.35 3.25 -15.74
CA ASP A 66 -32.02 2.39 -14.75
C ASP A 66 -32.45 3.17 -13.50
N PHE A 67 -31.80 4.30 -13.21
CA PHE A 67 -32.13 5.16 -12.09
C PHE A 67 -31.72 6.61 -12.32
N GLN A 68 -32.44 7.53 -11.69
CA GLN A 68 -32.05 8.95 -11.63
C GLN A 68 -31.05 9.16 -10.49
N PRO A 69 -29.82 9.64 -10.75
CA PRO A 69 -28.84 9.90 -9.71
C PRO A 69 -29.35 10.92 -8.70
N LYS A 70 -29.21 10.62 -7.41
CA LYS A 70 -29.56 11.54 -6.32
C LYS A 70 -28.38 11.75 -5.40
N TRP A 71 -28.23 12.99 -4.94
CA TRP A 71 -27.18 13.39 -4.01
C TRP A 71 -27.42 12.95 -2.56
N LEU A 72 -28.39 12.07 -2.28
CA LEU A 72 -28.84 11.82 -0.91
C LEU A 72 -27.72 11.31 0.01
N GLY A 73 -26.91 10.35 -0.45
CA GLY A 73 -25.77 9.84 0.34
C GLY A 73 -24.70 10.91 0.60
N TRP A 74 -24.40 11.72 -0.41
CA TRP A 74 -23.47 12.85 -0.29
C TRP A 74 -24.03 13.95 0.61
N LYS A 75 -25.35 14.19 0.57
CA LYS A 75 -26.04 15.15 1.42
C LYS A 75 -26.05 14.71 2.89
N SER A 76 -26.20 13.41 3.17
CA SER A 76 -26.09 12.88 4.54
C SER A 76 -24.68 13.04 5.12
N LEU A 77 -23.65 13.08 4.28
CA LEU A 77 -22.28 13.35 4.70
C LEU A 77 -21.94 14.86 4.73
N GLY A 78 -22.88 15.74 4.37
CA GLY A 78 -22.61 17.17 4.25
C GLY A 78 -21.71 17.56 3.07
N LEU A 79 -21.52 16.66 2.10
CA LEU A 79 -20.65 16.82 0.92
C LEU A 79 -21.40 17.11 -0.38
N SER A 80 -22.72 17.35 -0.33
CA SER A 80 -23.48 17.77 -1.51
C SER A 80 -23.23 19.25 -1.85
N PRO A 81 -23.46 19.68 -3.11
CA PRO A 81 -23.31 21.09 -3.51
C PRO A 81 -24.07 22.07 -2.61
N ASP A 82 -25.23 21.66 -2.08
CA ASP A 82 -26.08 22.50 -1.24
C ASP A 82 -25.59 22.58 0.23
N THR A 83 -24.82 21.59 0.67
CA THR A 83 -24.42 21.44 2.09
C THR A 83 -22.94 21.71 2.35
N ILE A 84 -22.12 21.78 1.29
CA ILE A 84 -20.66 21.89 1.42
C ILE A 84 -20.22 23.21 2.08
N GLY A 85 -20.99 24.29 1.91
CA GLY A 85 -20.74 25.59 2.54
C GLY A 85 -21.39 25.77 3.92
N ALA A 86 -22.22 24.82 4.36
CA ALA A 86 -22.86 24.86 5.67
C ALA A 86 -22.02 24.10 6.71
N GLU A 87 -22.11 24.49 7.98
CA GLU A 87 -21.53 23.72 9.08
C GLU A 87 -22.22 22.35 9.19
N SER A 88 -21.44 21.28 9.32
CA SER A 88 -21.96 19.92 9.37
C SER A 88 -21.10 19.07 10.30
N THR A 89 -21.65 18.73 11.46
CA THR A 89 -20.98 17.86 12.45
C THR A 89 -20.58 16.51 11.85
N VAL A 90 -21.44 15.92 11.02
CA VAL A 90 -21.19 14.64 10.34
C VAL A 90 -19.99 14.75 9.39
N ARG A 91 -19.89 15.85 8.63
CA ARG A 91 -18.75 16.09 7.74
C ARG A 91 -17.47 16.23 8.55
N ASP A 92 -17.51 17.01 9.62
CA ASP A 92 -16.33 17.27 10.45
C ASP A 92 -15.83 15.99 11.13
N GLU A 93 -16.75 15.13 11.63
CA GLU A 93 -16.40 13.81 12.16
C GLU A 93 -15.82 12.88 11.09
N PHE A 94 -16.42 12.84 9.89
CA PHE A 94 -15.91 12.04 8.77
C PHE A 94 -14.50 12.48 8.37
N VAL A 95 -14.28 13.78 8.20
CA VAL A 95 -12.98 14.35 7.84
C VAL A 95 -11.95 14.07 8.94
N LYS A 96 -12.33 14.21 10.21
CA LYS A 96 -11.44 13.87 11.34
C LYS A 96 -11.00 12.41 11.30
N ARG A 97 -11.94 11.47 11.10
CA ARG A 97 -11.62 10.03 10.99
C ARG A 97 -10.74 9.73 9.78
N PHE A 98 -11.05 10.33 8.64
CA PHE A 98 -10.24 10.20 7.42
C PHE A 98 -8.81 10.72 7.61
N ILE A 99 -8.64 11.86 8.29
CA ILE A 99 -7.33 12.42 8.63
C ILE A 99 -6.59 11.51 9.61
N ASN A 100 -7.26 11.02 10.66
CA ASN A 100 -6.67 10.08 11.61
C ASN A 100 -6.19 8.80 10.91
N SER A 101 -7.01 8.21 10.05
CA SER A 101 -6.67 7.07 9.18
C SER A 101 -5.43 7.37 8.34
N THR A 102 -5.42 8.52 7.66
CA THR A 102 -4.33 8.94 6.78
C THR A 102 -3.02 9.12 7.54
N ILE A 103 -3.05 9.86 8.66
CA ILE A 103 -1.87 10.11 9.49
C ILE A 103 -1.35 8.78 10.05
N THR A 104 -2.22 7.96 10.63
CA THR A 104 -1.82 6.69 11.25
C THR A 104 -1.18 5.77 10.22
N ALA A 105 -1.80 5.59 9.04
CA ALA A 105 -1.29 4.71 7.99
C ALA A 105 0.05 5.22 7.40
N LEU A 106 0.16 6.52 7.11
CA LEU A 106 1.39 7.10 6.55
C LEU A 106 2.55 7.04 7.54
N VAL A 107 2.33 7.47 8.79
CA VAL A 107 3.40 7.54 9.80
C VAL A 107 3.83 6.12 10.17
N SER A 108 2.90 5.20 10.43
CA SER A 108 3.25 3.82 10.79
C SER A 108 4.00 3.10 9.66
N SER A 109 3.57 3.27 8.41
CA SER A 109 4.25 2.67 7.25
C SER A 109 5.64 3.26 7.04
N THR A 110 5.81 4.57 7.24
CA THR A 110 7.12 5.22 7.15
C THR A 110 8.05 4.72 8.24
N LEU A 111 7.57 4.67 9.50
CA LEU A 111 8.35 4.16 10.62
C LEU A 111 8.72 2.69 10.42
N ALA A 112 7.80 1.87 9.94
CA ALA A 112 8.04 0.47 9.65
C ALA A 112 9.13 0.30 8.58
N VAL A 113 9.08 1.08 7.49
CA VAL A 113 10.11 1.07 6.44
C VAL A 113 11.47 1.50 6.98
N ILE A 114 11.54 2.55 7.78
CA ILE A 114 12.81 3.00 8.36
C ILE A 114 13.40 1.91 9.28
N LEU A 115 12.62 1.45 10.26
CA LEU A 115 13.08 0.46 11.25
C LEU A 115 13.36 -0.90 10.60
N GLY A 116 12.48 -1.33 9.70
CA GLY A 116 12.59 -2.59 8.99
C GLY A 116 13.75 -2.60 8.00
N SER A 117 14.05 -1.47 7.33
CA SER A 117 15.23 -1.36 6.46
C SER A 117 16.53 -1.45 7.27
N LEU A 118 16.60 -0.79 8.43
CA LEU A 118 17.77 -0.89 9.31
C LEU A 118 17.98 -2.32 9.82
N ALA A 119 16.90 -2.97 10.27
CA ALA A 119 16.94 -4.35 10.73
C ALA A 119 17.32 -5.33 9.61
N ALA A 120 16.72 -5.16 8.42
CA ALA A 120 16.99 -5.99 7.25
C ALA A 120 18.42 -5.82 6.73
N TYR A 121 18.93 -4.59 6.69
CA TYR A 121 20.31 -4.33 6.31
C TYR A 121 21.27 -5.04 7.27
N GLY A 122 21.01 -4.91 8.58
CA GLY A 122 21.70 -5.66 9.61
C GLY A 122 21.73 -7.17 9.31
N LEU A 123 20.55 -7.76 9.13
CA LEU A 123 20.37 -9.20 8.87
C LEU A 123 20.95 -9.67 7.54
N SER A 124 21.17 -8.77 6.59
CA SER A 124 21.74 -9.09 5.27
C SER A 124 23.27 -8.99 5.24
N ARG A 125 23.87 -8.09 6.03
CA ARG A 125 25.31 -7.80 5.98
C ARG A 125 26.11 -8.37 7.13
N PHE A 126 25.52 -8.51 8.31
CA PHE A 126 26.22 -9.00 9.50
C PHE A 126 25.76 -10.39 9.86
N SER A 127 26.68 -11.28 10.21
CA SER A 127 26.34 -12.57 10.78
C SER A 127 25.96 -12.42 12.25
N TYR A 128 24.67 -12.59 12.57
CA TYR A 128 24.19 -12.67 13.93
C TYR A 128 24.03 -14.11 14.39
N ARG A 129 24.31 -14.31 15.67
CA ARG A 129 24.00 -15.55 16.39
C ARG A 129 23.37 -15.16 17.71
N PHE A 130 22.05 -15.21 17.76
CA PHE A 130 21.29 -14.95 18.99
C PHE A 130 20.84 -16.28 19.58
N LEU A 131 21.43 -16.69 20.70
CA LEU A 131 21.26 -18.03 21.27
C LEU A 131 21.57 -19.13 20.22
N TRP A 132 20.54 -19.88 19.81
CA TRP A 132 20.62 -20.91 18.76
C TRP A 132 20.21 -20.41 17.37
N MET A 133 19.68 -19.19 17.27
CA MET A 133 19.12 -18.63 16.03
C MET A 133 20.20 -17.95 15.19
N LYS A 134 20.22 -18.27 13.90
CA LYS A 134 20.99 -17.57 12.86
C LYS A 134 20.11 -16.49 12.19
N ASN A 135 20.69 -15.70 11.29
CA ASN A 135 19.95 -14.66 10.54
C ASN A 135 18.68 -15.18 9.85
N ASP A 136 18.75 -16.38 9.25
CA ASP A 136 17.59 -17.00 8.60
C ASP A 136 16.49 -17.32 9.61
N ASP A 137 16.85 -17.87 10.77
CA ASP A 137 15.89 -18.20 11.83
C ASP A 137 15.26 -16.93 12.42
N ILE A 138 16.04 -15.86 12.58
CA ILE A 138 15.55 -14.55 13.04
C ILE A 138 14.58 -13.96 12.01
N SER A 139 14.92 -14.02 10.71
CA SER A 139 14.05 -13.55 9.63
C SER A 139 12.76 -14.34 9.56
N PHE A 140 12.84 -15.66 9.73
CA PHE A 140 11.68 -16.55 9.80
C PHE A 140 10.80 -16.26 11.03
N PHE A 141 11.42 -15.98 12.18
CA PHE A 141 10.69 -15.58 13.39
C PHE A 141 9.85 -14.32 13.16
N PHE A 142 10.42 -13.29 12.53
CA PHE A 142 9.63 -12.10 12.16
C PHE A 142 8.43 -12.49 11.28
N LEU A 143 8.68 -13.21 10.18
CA LEU A 143 7.61 -13.67 9.28
C LEU A 143 6.51 -14.45 9.99
N SER A 144 6.86 -15.31 10.96
CA SER A 144 5.89 -16.11 11.69
C SER A 144 4.87 -15.27 12.47
N GLN A 145 5.21 -14.02 12.82
CA GLN A 145 4.28 -13.10 13.50
C GLN A 145 3.09 -12.72 12.60
N LEU A 146 3.22 -12.81 11.26
CA LEU A 146 2.13 -12.54 10.32
C LEU A 146 1.08 -13.65 10.29
N ILE A 147 1.42 -14.86 10.78
CA ILE A 147 0.51 -16.01 10.82
C ILE A 147 -0.43 -15.91 12.03
N LEU A 148 -0.01 -15.19 13.06
CA LEU A 148 -0.77 -15.05 14.29
C LEU A 148 -2.05 -14.21 14.03
N PRO A 149 -3.24 -14.74 14.33
CA PRO A 149 -4.48 -13.98 14.14
C PRO A 149 -4.51 -12.76 15.10
N PRO A 150 -4.76 -11.53 14.60
CA PRO A 150 -4.83 -10.31 15.42
C PRO A 150 -5.75 -10.42 16.64
N VAL A 151 -6.87 -11.14 16.51
CA VAL A 151 -7.85 -11.35 17.58
C VAL A 151 -7.27 -12.05 18.82
N VAL A 152 -6.25 -12.91 18.66
CA VAL A 152 -5.58 -13.59 19.78
C VAL A 152 -4.85 -12.58 20.67
N LEU A 153 -4.37 -11.50 20.07
CA LEU A 153 -3.63 -10.45 20.75
C LEU A 153 -4.54 -9.34 21.32
N ALA A 154 -5.85 -9.40 21.08
CA ALA A 154 -6.80 -8.36 21.46
C ALA A 154 -6.76 -8.02 22.96
N LEU A 155 -6.93 -9.03 23.83
CA LEU A 155 -6.93 -8.83 25.29
C LEU A 155 -5.57 -8.36 25.81
N PRO A 156 -4.43 -8.99 25.43
CA PRO A 156 -3.11 -8.49 25.81
C PRO A 156 -2.87 -7.03 25.44
N PHE A 157 -3.18 -6.63 24.19
CA PHE A 157 -2.99 -5.24 23.77
C PHE A 157 -3.93 -4.28 24.48
N LEU A 158 -5.18 -4.66 24.69
CA LEU A 158 -6.14 -3.82 25.41
C LEU A 158 -5.66 -3.52 26.84
N VAL A 159 -5.20 -4.55 27.57
CA VAL A 159 -4.67 -4.38 28.93
C VAL A 159 -3.38 -3.56 28.90
N LEU A 160 -2.44 -3.90 28.01
CA LEU A 160 -1.17 -3.17 27.89
C LEU A 160 -1.39 -1.68 27.59
N TYR A 161 -2.26 -1.36 26.64
CA TYR A 161 -2.51 0.02 26.22
C TYR A 161 -3.28 0.79 27.28
N LYS A 162 -4.11 0.11 28.07
CA LYS A 162 -4.74 0.71 29.25
C LYS A 162 -3.70 1.12 30.29
N GLU A 163 -2.80 0.21 30.67
CA GLU A 163 -1.76 0.47 31.67
C GLU A 163 -0.77 1.56 31.21
N LEU A 164 -0.46 1.61 29.92
CA LEU A 164 0.41 2.64 29.34
C LEU A 164 -0.31 3.96 29.02
N ALA A 165 -1.61 4.07 29.31
CA ALA A 165 -2.44 5.23 28.94
C ALA A 165 -2.39 5.58 27.43
N LEU A 166 -2.34 4.56 26.57
CA LEU A 166 -2.29 4.67 25.11
C LEU A 166 -3.65 4.42 24.43
N LEU A 167 -4.70 4.08 25.19
CA LEU A 167 -6.05 3.92 24.66
C LEU A 167 -6.58 5.24 24.07
N ASP A 168 -7.26 5.13 22.93
CA ASP A 168 -7.81 6.25 22.17
C ASP A 168 -6.78 7.34 21.80
N THR A 169 -5.52 6.92 21.56
CA THR A 169 -4.44 7.81 21.11
C THR A 169 -3.94 7.44 19.71
N THR A 170 -3.69 8.46 18.88
CA THR A 170 -3.11 8.26 17.54
C THR A 170 -1.71 7.66 17.63
N VAL A 171 -0.93 8.05 18.64
CA VAL A 171 0.42 7.52 18.88
C VAL A 171 0.38 6.02 19.22
N GLY A 172 -0.55 5.60 20.08
CA GLY A 172 -0.75 4.18 20.37
C GLY A 172 -1.04 3.39 19.10
N LEU A 173 -1.97 3.87 18.27
CA LEU A 173 -2.32 3.19 17.02
C LEU A 173 -1.15 3.15 16.03
N ILE A 174 -0.39 4.24 15.90
CA ILE A 174 0.83 4.28 15.06
C ILE A 174 1.84 3.22 15.49
N LEU A 175 2.09 3.08 16.81
CA LEU A 175 3.03 2.09 17.33
C LEU A 175 2.56 0.66 17.03
N LEU A 176 1.26 0.37 17.25
CA LEU A 176 0.69 -0.93 16.94
C LEU A 176 0.82 -1.27 15.46
N TYR A 177 0.44 -0.34 14.58
CA TYR A 177 0.46 -0.55 13.14
C TYR A 177 1.89 -0.72 12.63
N THR A 178 2.83 0.09 13.16
CA THR A 178 4.27 -0.04 12.84
C THR A 178 4.75 -1.45 13.14
N LEU A 179 4.46 -1.98 14.34
CA LEU A 179 4.85 -3.32 14.75
C LEU A 179 4.17 -4.41 13.92
N SER A 180 2.93 -4.19 13.50
CA SER A 180 2.13 -5.17 12.74
C SER A 180 2.67 -5.36 11.32
N VAL A 181 3.13 -4.30 10.66
CA VAL A 181 3.71 -4.38 9.31
C VAL A 181 5.24 -4.54 9.31
N LEU A 182 5.91 -4.38 10.45
CA LEU A 182 7.37 -4.53 10.53
C LEU A 182 7.89 -5.86 9.96
N PRO A 183 7.26 -7.03 10.22
CA PRO A 183 7.74 -8.30 9.68
C PRO A 183 7.80 -8.36 8.15
N ILE A 184 6.75 -7.86 7.47
CA ILE A 184 6.69 -7.89 6.01
C ILE A 184 7.73 -6.93 5.40
N VAL A 185 7.94 -5.77 6.05
CA VAL A 185 9.00 -4.84 5.64
C VAL A 185 10.37 -5.47 5.79
N ILE A 186 10.69 -6.07 6.94
CA ILE A 186 12.00 -6.71 7.17
C ILE A 186 12.25 -7.78 6.10
N TRP A 187 11.23 -8.56 5.77
CA TRP A 187 11.35 -9.62 4.78
C TRP A 187 11.63 -9.08 3.37
N ILE A 188 10.83 -8.11 2.90
CA ILE A 188 11.03 -7.48 1.58
C ILE A 188 12.38 -6.80 1.50
N MET A 189 12.74 -6.02 2.52
CA MET A 189 14.00 -5.28 2.52
C MET A 189 15.21 -6.20 2.61
N ARG A 190 15.09 -7.34 3.29
CA ARG A 190 16.18 -8.32 3.35
C ARG A 190 16.45 -8.93 1.98
N ASP A 191 15.40 -9.29 1.24
CA ASP A 191 15.52 -9.78 -0.13
C ASP A 191 16.14 -8.72 -1.05
N GLN A 192 15.67 -7.48 -0.94
CA GLN A 192 16.21 -6.34 -1.69
C GLN A 192 17.71 -6.11 -1.41
N PHE A 193 18.15 -6.13 -0.15
CA PHE A 193 19.56 -5.93 0.20
C PHE A 193 20.43 -7.13 -0.17
N ALA A 194 19.90 -8.36 -0.09
CA ALA A 194 20.61 -9.56 -0.53
C ALA A 194 20.92 -9.55 -2.03
N GLY A 195 20.07 -8.91 -2.84
CA GLY A 195 20.31 -8.71 -4.27
C GLY A 195 21.40 -7.68 -4.61
N ILE A 196 21.86 -6.87 -3.65
CA ILE A 196 22.91 -5.86 -3.87
C ILE A 196 24.27 -6.51 -3.61
N PRO A 197 25.21 -6.50 -4.59
CA PRO A 197 26.55 -7.07 -4.44
C PRO A 197 27.30 -6.43 -3.26
N THR A 198 27.99 -7.24 -2.45
CA THR A 198 28.73 -6.78 -1.26
C THR A 198 29.97 -5.98 -1.64
N GLU A 199 30.51 -6.19 -2.84
CA GLU A 199 31.70 -5.53 -3.36
C GLU A 199 31.50 -4.01 -3.49
N LEU A 200 30.26 -3.54 -3.71
CA LEU A 200 29.94 -2.11 -3.73
C LEU A 200 30.15 -1.46 -2.37
N GLU A 201 29.81 -2.18 -1.31
CA GLU A 201 29.96 -1.73 0.07
C GLU A 201 31.44 -1.74 0.48
N GLU A 202 32.17 -2.81 0.13
CA GLU A 202 33.60 -2.93 0.37
C GLU A 202 34.40 -1.85 -0.37
N ALA A 203 34.07 -1.57 -1.64
CA ALA A 203 34.69 -0.49 -2.41
C ALA A 203 34.47 0.89 -1.76
N ALA A 204 33.24 1.17 -1.32
CA ALA A 204 32.92 2.40 -0.60
C ALA A 204 33.73 2.53 0.71
N MET A 205 33.97 1.42 1.41
CA MET A 205 34.78 1.39 2.62
C MET A 205 36.27 1.60 2.34
N VAL A 206 36.78 1.08 1.22
CA VAL A 206 38.15 1.35 0.75
C VAL A 206 38.33 2.83 0.39
N ASP A 207 37.30 3.47 -0.18
CA ASP A 207 37.27 4.91 -0.49
C ASP A 207 37.13 5.80 0.77
N GLY A 208 37.05 5.21 1.96
CA GLY A 208 37.07 5.92 3.25
C GLY A 208 35.70 6.14 3.89
N LEU A 209 34.62 5.59 3.35
CA LEU A 209 33.32 5.62 4.03
C LEU A 209 33.27 4.57 5.15
N GLY A 210 32.65 4.93 6.28
CA GLY A 210 32.25 3.94 7.29
C GLY A 210 31.00 3.17 6.86
N VAL A 211 30.61 2.14 7.62
CA VAL A 211 29.40 1.32 7.37
C VAL A 211 28.15 2.20 7.15
N TRP A 212 27.91 3.17 8.03
CA TRP A 212 26.79 4.09 7.89
C TRP A 212 26.90 4.98 6.65
N GLY A 213 28.13 5.40 6.30
CA GLY A 213 28.40 6.16 5.09
C GLY A 213 28.09 5.35 3.82
N ALA A 214 28.55 4.10 3.77
CA ALA A 214 28.24 3.18 2.67
C ALA A 214 26.74 2.88 2.58
N PHE A 215 26.08 2.66 3.72
CA PHE A 215 24.64 2.43 3.80
C PHE A 215 23.84 3.60 3.20
N PHE A 216 24.00 4.82 3.71
CA PHE A 216 23.19 5.96 3.26
C PHE A 216 23.55 6.46 1.85
N THR A 217 24.82 6.32 1.44
CA THR A 217 25.29 6.90 0.17
C THR A 217 25.16 5.94 -1.01
N ILE A 218 25.35 4.64 -0.78
CA ILE A 218 25.41 3.63 -1.86
C ILE A 218 24.24 2.66 -1.76
N ILE A 219 24.07 1.99 -0.62
CA ILE A 219 23.12 0.88 -0.51
C ILE A 219 21.66 1.39 -0.52
N LEU A 220 21.36 2.45 0.22
CA LEU A 220 20.00 2.96 0.38
C LEU A 220 19.40 3.47 -0.96
N PRO A 221 20.11 4.27 -1.79
CA PRO A 221 19.61 4.67 -3.11
C PRO A 221 19.35 3.49 -4.06
N ILE A 222 20.20 2.46 -4.02
CA ILE A 222 20.03 1.25 -4.85
C ILE A 222 18.80 0.44 -4.37
N ALA A 223 18.56 0.42 -3.05
CA ALA A 223 17.43 -0.27 -2.43
C ALA A 223 16.10 0.52 -2.50
N LEU A 224 16.13 1.79 -2.94
CA LEU A 224 14.96 2.68 -2.95
C LEU A 224 13.71 2.08 -3.63
N PRO A 225 13.80 1.40 -4.79
CA PRO A 225 12.62 0.79 -5.42
C PRO A 225 11.94 -0.25 -4.51
N GLY A 226 12.74 -1.04 -3.80
CA GLY A 226 12.24 -2.02 -2.82
C GLY A 226 11.63 -1.36 -1.59
N MET A 227 12.23 -0.26 -1.09
CA MET A 227 11.67 0.52 0.01
C MET A 227 10.32 1.13 -0.34
N VAL A 228 10.15 1.65 -1.56
CA VAL A 228 8.87 2.20 -2.05
C VAL A 228 7.83 1.09 -2.14
N ALA A 229 8.20 -0.10 -2.63
CA ALA A 229 7.29 -1.25 -2.67
C ALA A 229 6.86 -1.67 -1.25
N ALA A 230 7.80 -1.77 -0.31
CA ALA A 230 7.51 -2.07 1.09
C ALA A 230 6.63 -1.01 1.76
N PHE A 231 6.86 0.27 1.45
CA PHE A 231 6.05 1.38 1.92
C PHE A 231 4.61 1.29 1.42
N ILE A 232 4.41 1.12 0.11
CA ILE A 232 3.07 1.04 -0.48
C ILE A 232 2.30 -0.15 0.08
N LEU A 233 2.96 -1.31 0.19
CA LEU A 233 2.32 -2.49 0.77
C LEU A 233 1.93 -2.26 2.24
N SER A 234 2.83 -1.69 3.04
CA SER A 234 2.55 -1.33 4.43
C SER A 234 1.41 -0.35 4.56
N LEU A 235 1.34 0.64 3.65
CA LEU A 235 0.28 1.63 3.63
C LEU A 235 -1.08 0.99 3.36
N VAL A 236 -1.15 0.07 2.39
CA VAL A 236 -2.38 -0.66 2.08
C VAL A 236 -2.81 -1.54 3.27
N LEU A 237 -1.87 -2.21 3.93
CA LEU A 237 -2.18 -3.08 5.07
C LEU A 237 -2.67 -2.28 6.29
N THR A 238 -2.01 -1.17 6.61
CA THR A 238 -2.37 -0.32 7.75
C THR A 238 -3.66 0.47 7.50
N TRP A 239 -3.90 0.92 6.27
CA TRP A 239 -5.15 1.59 5.89
C TRP A 239 -6.35 0.66 5.98
N ASN A 240 -6.18 -0.62 5.67
CA ASN A 240 -7.25 -1.62 5.74
C ASN A 240 -7.38 -2.29 7.13
N GLU A 241 -6.55 -1.93 8.10
CA GLU A 241 -6.62 -2.47 9.44
C GLU A 241 -7.78 -1.81 10.19
N TYR A 242 -8.82 -2.60 10.45
CA TYR A 242 -10.01 -2.17 11.18
C TYR A 242 -10.11 -2.74 12.59
N PHE A 243 -9.53 -3.93 12.83
CA PHE A 243 -9.79 -4.67 14.05
C PHE A 243 -9.21 -3.98 15.28
N PHE A 244 -7.93 -3.58 15.23
CA PHE A 244 -7.30 -2.87 16.33
C PHE A 244 -7.78 -1.43 16.44
N ALA A 245 -8.06 -0.75 15.32
CA ALA A 245 -8.71 0.56 15.32
C ALA A 245 -10.03 0.54 16.12
N ALA A 246 -10.93 -0.40 15.80
CA ALA A 246 -12.22 -0.53 16.47
C ALA A 246 -12.12 -0.96 17.94
N LEU A 247 -11.06 -1.70 18.29
CA LEU A 247 -10.84 -2.18 19.66
C LEU A 247 -10.23 -1.12 20.58
N LEU A 248 -9.30 -0.30 20.07
CA LEU A 248 -8.44 0.57 20.89
C LEU A 248 -8.82 2.05 20.83
N THR A 249 -9.68 2.46 19.89
CA THR A 249 -10.06 3.87 19.69
C THR A 249 -11.55 4.10 19.94
N SER A 250 -11.92 5.32 20.31
CA SER A 250 -13.32 5.67 20.56
C SER A 250 -13.70 7.06 20.02
N THR A 251 -13.05 8.12 20.50
CA THR A 251 -13.50 9.50 20.37
C THR A 251 -12.41 10.38 19.73
N TYR A 252 -11.17 10.24 20.19
CA TYR A 252 -10.07 11.09 19.76
C TYR A 252 -9.32 10.51 18.56
N ALA A 253 -8.95 9.24 18.64
CA ALA A 253 -8.13 8.56 17.65
C ALA A 253 -8.92 7.68 16.67
N ASN A 254 -10.25 7.78 16.67
CA ASN A 254 -11.12 7.00 15.79
C ASN A 254 -10.76 7.25 14.31
N THR A 255 -10.69 6.16 13.54
CA THR A 255 -10.19 6.10 12.16
C THR A 255 -11.24 5.60 11.18
#